data_AF-A0AA86PRG0-F1
#
_entry.id   AF-A0AA86PRG0-F1
#
_cell.length_a   1.000
_cell.length_b   1.000
_cell.length_c   1.000
_cell.angle_alpha   90.00
_cell.angle_beta   90.00
_cell.angle_gamma   90.00
#
_symmetry.space_group_name_H-M   'P 1'
#
loop_
_entity.id
_entity.type
_entity.pdbx_description
1 polymer ?
#
loop_
_entity_poly.entity_id
_entity_poly.type
_entity_poly.pdbx_seq_one_letter_code
_entity_poly.pdbx_strand_id
1 'polypeptide(L)'
;MQERIYCSEQIKIPASYPEIMKQYSKSVLAEQPSDLIDFSIKYFGRLASEKTAAPTQPFIPNVKQISDLYKSDLKSAQPAQIPSVLKSVVPEHVLSQINTWHKFATQQLKIEADSSEQPKLYLIILFCLVSPSMYEVLSSVFFCLQNGKMGYISANDCKFVFGVLSKLDYRIEKNALDAVKEITAQKTDVFIDDIVAKLGIKK
;
A
#
# COMPACT_ATOMS: atom_id res chain seq x y z
N MET A 1 32.70 14.93 21.34
CA MET A 1 33.82 14.89 20.37
C MET A 1 33.60 13.69 19.47
N GLN A 2 33.53 13.91 18.16
CA GLN A 2 33.51 12.81 17.18
C GLN A 2 34.94 12.28 17.09
N GLU A 3 35.18 11.02 17.46
CA GLU A 3 36.47 10.37 17.24
C GLU A 3 36.77 10.39 15.73
N ARG A 4 37.92 10.93 15.35
CA ARG A 4 38.36 10.90 13.95
C ARG A 4 38.68 9.45 13.58
N ILE A 5 38.15 9.00 12.45
CA ILE A 5 38.42 7.68 11.87
C ILE A 5 39.77 7.76 11.15
N TYR A 6 40.73 6.96 11.59
CA TYR A 6 42.09 6.87 11.06
C TYR A 6 42.41 5.50 10.43
N CYS A 7 41.72 4.42 10.83
CA CYS A 7 41.93 3.06 10.36
C CYS A 7 40.62 2.38 9.91
N SER A 8 40.69 1.44 8.96
CA SER A 8 39.53 0.71 8.43
C SER A 8 38.80 -0.14 9.48
N GLU A 9 39.51 -0.63 10.50
CA GLU A 9 38.94 -1.44 11.60
C GLU A 9 38.02 -0.64 12.53
N GLN A 10 38.11 0.69 12.49
CA GLN A 10 37.22 1.58 13.26
C GLN A 10 35.84 1.71 12.62
N ILE A 11 35.68 1.30 11.35
CA ILE A 11 34.39 1.27 10.66
C ILE A 11 33.60 0.04 11.15
N LYS A 12 32.77 0.24 12.17
CA LYS A 12 31.86 -0.80 12.67
C LYS A 12 30.64 -0.92 11.77
N ILE A 13 30.54 -2.01 11.00
CA ILE A 13 29.34 -2.31 10.21
C ILE A 13 28.25 -2.88 11.14
N PRO A 14 27.03 -2.31 11.17
CA PRO A 14 25.93 -2.86 11.97
C PRO A 14 25.59 -4.29 11.52
N ALA A 15 25.35 -5.19 12.48
CA ALA A 15 25.09 -6.61 12.18
C ALA A 15 23.88 -6.85 11.26
N SER A 16 22.87 -5.97 11.30
CA SER A 16 21.66 -6.06 10.46
C SER A 16 21.83 -5.46 9.06
N TYR A 17 22.87 -4.67 8.81
CA TYR A 17 23.05 -3.96 7.54
C TYR A 17 23.13 -4.89 6.31
N PRO A 18 23.93 -5.99 6.32
CA PRO A 18 24.05 -6.86 5.16
C PRO A 18 22.70 -7.49 4.75
N GLU A 19 21.89 -7.91 5.72
CA GLU A 19 20.60 -8.55 5.43
C GLU A 19 19.58 -7.53 4.86
N ILE A 20 19.53 -6.31 5.41
CA ILE A 20 18.66 -5.24 4.89
C ILE A 20 19.03 -4.91 3.44
N MET A 21 20.32 -4.74 3.15
CA MET A 21 20.78 -4.43 1.78
C MET A 21 20.54 -5.58 0.81
N LYS A 22 20.68 -6.83 1.27
CA LYS A 22 20.37 -8.03 0.47
C LYS A 22 18.89 -8.10 0.11
N GLN A 23 17.98 -7.86 1.06
CA GLN A 23 16.53 -7.87 0.81
C GLN A 23 16.12 -6.73 -0.12
N TYR A 24 16.68 -5.54 0.08
CA TYR A 24 16.48 -4.41 -0.83
C TYR A 24 16.96 -4.73 -2.25
N SER A 25 18.19 -5.24 -2.41
CA SER A 25 18.76 -5.58 -3.72
C SER A 25 17.94 -6.67 -4.44
N LYS A 26 17.47 -7.68 -3.71
CA LYS A 26 16.55 -8.70 -4.26
C LYS A 26 15.25 -8.07 -4.78
N SER A 27 14.68 -7.12 -4.03
CA SER A 27 13.44 -6.44 -4.43
C SER A 27 13.65 -5.58 -5.68
N VAL A 28 14.78 -4.86 -5.76
CA VAL A 28 15.15 -4.09 -6.96
C VAL A 28 15.29 -5.00 -8.19
N LEU A 29 15.94 -6.16 -8.04
CA LEU A 29 16.13 -7.11 -9.15
C LEU A 29 14.81 -7.77 -9.60
N ALA A 30 13.89 -8.00 -8.66
CA ALA A 30 12.59 -8.59 -8.94
C ALA A 30 11.66 -7.60 -9.67
N GLU A 31 11.61 -6.36 -9.19
CA GLU A 31 10.68 -5.34 -9.69
C GLU A 31 11.24 -4.54 -10.88
N GLN A 32 12.56 -4.52 -11.08
CA GLN A 32 13.26 -3.79 -12.15
C GLN A 32 12.77 -2.34 -12.33
N PRO A 33 12.77 -1.52 -11.26
CA PRO A 33 12.16 -0.20 -11.30
C PRO A 33 12.87 0.73 -12.27
N SER A 34 12.09 1.45 -13.08
CA SER A 34 12.58 2.53 -13.93
C SER A 34 13.19 3.71 -13.16
N ASP A 35 12.77 3.94 -11.92
CA ASP A 35 13.26 5.00 -11.01
C ASP A 35 13.67 4.41 -9.65
N LEU A 36 14.98 4.19 -9.47
CA LEU A 36 15.53 3.55 -8.28
C LEU A 36 15.37 4.40 -7.01
N ILE A 37 15.39 5.74 -7.12
CA ILE A 37 15.29 6.63 -5.96
C ILE A 37 13.86 6.63 -5.43
N ASP A 38 12.89 6.79 -6.32
CA ASP A 38 11.47 6.70 -5.96
C ASP A 38 11.12 5.32 -5.37
N PHE A 39 11.64 4.25 -5.99
CA PHE A 39 11.53 2.90 -5.46
C PHE A 39 12.12 2.77 -4.04
N SER A 40 13.32 3.31 -3.81
CA SER A 40 13.98 3.28 -2.50
C SER A 40 13.15 3.95 -1.42
N ILE A 41 12.59 5.13 -1.72
CA ILE A 41 11.78 5.92 -0.79
C ILE A 41 10.54 5.11 -0.37
N LYS A 42 9.84 4.53 -1.34
CA LYS A 42 8.64 3.71 -1.09
C LYS A 42 8.97 2.44 -0.31
N TYR A 43 10.03 1.73 -0.72
CA TYR A 43 10.45 0.47 -0.09
C TYR A 43 10.83 0.68 1.38
N PHE A 44 11.72 1.63 1.68
CA PHE A 44 12.14 1.89 3.05
C PHE A 44 11.05 2.56 3.90
N GLY A 45 10.19 3.39 3.30
CA GLY A 45 9.03 3.97 3.99
C GLY A 45 8.04 2.91 4.46
N ARG A 46 7.77 1.91 3.61
CA ARG A 46 6.99 0.72 3.98
C ARG A 46 7.67 -0.07 5.09
N LEU A 47 8.95 -0.42 4.92
CA LEU A 47 9.69 -1.23 5.88
C LEU A 47 9.76 -0.58 7.27
N ALA A 48 9.88 0.75 7.33
CA ALA A 48 9.83 1.50 8.58
C ALA A 48 8.46 1.37 9.28
N SER A 49 7.37 1.36 8.51
CA SER A 49 6.00 1.23 9.03
C SER A 49 5.71 -0.19 9.54
N GLU A 50 6.28 -1.22 8.91
CA GLU A 50 6.14 -2.62 9.33
C GLU A 50 6.86 -2.90 10.66
N LYS A 51 8.05 -2.31 10.88
CA LYS A 51 8.87 -2.51 12.08
C LYS A 51 8.27 -1.96 13.37
N THR A 52 7.22 -1.15 13.29
CA THR A 52 6.54 -0.57 14.46
C THR A 52 5.74 -1.59 15.29
N ALA A 53 5.59 -2.83 14.81
CA ALA A 53 4.91 -3.92 15.52
C ALA A 53 5.91 -5.06 15.86
N ALA A 54 5.75 -5.66 17.05
CA ALA A 54 6.47 -6.86 17.44
C ALA A 54 6.28 -8.00 16.41
N PRO A 55 7.20 -8.97 16.30
CA PRO A 55 7.04 -10.13 15.41
C PRO A 55 5.82 -10.93 15.87
N THR A 56 4.68 -10.62 15.25
CA THR A 56 3.38 -11.24 15.52
C THR A 56 3.03 -12.08 14.29
N GLN A 57 2.18 -13.10 14.45
CA GLN A 57 1.72 -13.92 13.34
C GLN A 57 1.21 -13.04 12.17
N PRO A 58 1.50 -13.42 10.91
CA PRO A 58 0.99 -12.70 9.75
C PRO A 58 -0.54 -12.66 9.82
N PHE A 59 -1.09 -11.45 9.82
CA PHE A 59 -2.54 -11.26 9.80
C PHE A 59 -3.07 -11.58 8.40
N ILE A 60 -3.96 -12.58 8.32
CA ILE A 60 -4.66 -12.93 7.09
C ILE A 60 -6.02 -12.22 7.11
N PRO A 61 -6.26 -11.21 6.26
CA PRO A 61 -7.50 -10.45 6.27
C PRO A 61 -8.68 -11.30 5.78
N ASN A 62 -9.79 -11.29 6.51
CA ASN A 62 -11.06 -11.76 5.98
C ASN A 62 -11.68 -10.66 5.11
N VAL A 63 -11.38 -10.71 3.81
CA VAL A 63 -11.80 -9.69 2.83
C VAL A 63 -13.32 -9.51 2.79
N LYS A 64 -14.10 -10.57 3.03
CA LYS A 64 -15.57 -10.47 3.12
C LYS A 64 -16.02 -9.64 4.31
N GLN A 65 -15.51 -9.95 5.50
CA GLN A 65 -15.81 -9.18 6.71
C GLN A 65 -15.40 -7.71 6.57
N ILE A 66 -14.24 -7.43 5.95
CA ILE A 66 -13.77 -6.06 5.71
C ILE A 66 -14.64 -5.34 4.68
N SER A 67 -15.06 -6.02 3.60
CA SER A 67 -16.02 -5.48 2.63
C SER A 67 -17.36 -5.14 3.28
N ASP A 68 -17.87 -6.03 4.13
CA ASP A 68 -19.15 -5.83 4.81
C ASP A 68 -19.06 -4.64 5.77
N LEU A 69 -17.97 -4.56 6.55
CA LEU A 69 -17.66 -3.41 7.42
C LEU A 69 -17.52 -2.11 6.62
N TYR A 70 -16.92 -2.17 5.43
CA TYR A 70 -16.78 -1.00 4.56
C TYR A 70 -18.15 -0.48 4.14
N LYS A 71 -19.06 -1.37 3.74
CA LYS A 71 -20.40 -1.01 3.28
C LYS A 71 -21.32 -0.54 4.41
N SER A 72 -21.18 -1.08 5.62
CA SER A 72 -22.01 -0.71 6.77
C SER A 72 -21.57 0.59 7.43
N ASP A 73 -20.31 0.65 7.87
CA ASP A 73 -19.87 1.64 8.85
C ASP A 73 -18.71 2.50 8.33
N LEU A 74 -17.80 1.93 7.55
CA LEU A 74 -16.56 2.63 7.17
C LEU A 74 -16.79 3.68 6.09
N LYS A 75 -17.64 3.42 5.09
CA LYS A 75 -17.84 4.30 3.93
C LYS A 75 -18.31 5.71 4.31
N SER A 76 -19.04 5.84 5.43
CA SER A 76 -19.52 7.11 5.97
C SER A 76 -18.80 7.56 7.24
N ALA A 77 -17.78 6.83 7.69
CA ALA A 77 -17.06 7.14 8.92
C ALA A 77 -16.24 8.43 8.77
N GLN A 78 -16.23 9.24 9.82
CA GLN A 78 -15.32 10.38 9.88
C GLN A 78 -13.87 9.92 10.07
N PRO A 79 -12.87 10.67 9.57
CA PRO A 79 -11.46 10.22 9.59
C PRO A 79 -10.95 9.81 10.98
N ALA A 80 -11.39 10.48 12.03
CA ALA A 80 -11.01 10.18 13.42
C ALA A 80 -11.61 8.85 13.95
N GLN A 81 -12.70 8.37 13.36
CA GLN A 81 -13.42 7.16 13.79
C GLN A 81 -12.95 5.90 13.03
N ILE A 82 -12.35 6.07 11.84
CA ILE A 82 -11.90 4.97 10.98
C ILE A 82 -11.05 3.92 11.75
N PRO A 83 -10.04 4.31 12.54
CA PRO A 83 -9.25 3.32 13.28
C PRO A 83 -10.08 2.52 14.29
N SER A 84 -11.05 3.17 14.96
CA SER A 84 -11.94 2.53 15.92
C SER A 84 -12.88 1.52 15.27
N VAL A 85 -13.38 1.83 14.07
CA VAL A 85 -14.24 0.90 13.30
C VAL A 85 -13.41 -0.30 12.83
N LEU A 86 -12.20 -0.08 12.30
CA LEU A 86 -11.31 -1.15 11.82
C LEU A 86 -10.85 -2.10 12.93
N LYS A 87 -10.75 -1.63 14.18
CA LYS A 87 -10.38 -2.46 15.34
C LYS A 87 -11.27 -3.69 15.53
N SER A 88 -12.50 -3.68 14.99
CA SER A 88 -13.42 -4.82 15.05
C SER A 88 -12.99 -6.02 14.19
N VAL A 89 -12.21 -5.80 13.13
CA VAL A 89 -11.79 -6.84 12.17
C VAL A 89 -10.27 -6.92 11.99
N VAL A 90 -9.53 -5.93 12.47
CA VAL A 90 -8.06 -5.82 12.35
C VAL A 90 -7.40 -5.83 13.74
N PRO A 91 -6.36 -6.67 13.97
CA PRO A 91 -5.61 -6.66 15.22
C PRO A 91 -4.92 -5.33 15.54
N GLU A 92 -4.72 -5.02 16.82
CA GLU A 92 -4.14 -3.74 17.26
C GLU A 92 -2.75 -3.46 16.67
N HIS A 93 -1.92 -4.49 16.49
CA HIS A 93 -0.58 -4.31 15.93
C HIS A 93 -0.62 -3.87 14.47
N VAL A 94 -1.51 -4.46 13.66
CA VAL A 94 -1.73 -4.05 12.26
C VAL A 94 -2.34 -2.65 12.21
N LEU A 95 -3.26 -2.33 13.13
CA LEU A 95 -3.84 -0.99 13.21
C LEU A 95 -2.77 0.09 13.50
N SER A 96 -1.80 -0.23 14.36
CA SER A 96 -0.64 0.65 14.62
C SER A 96 0.22 0.87 13.37
N GLN A 97 0.45 -0.19 12.60
CA GLN A 97 1.18 -0.12 11.32
C GLN A 97 0.41 0.74 10.30
N ILE A 98 -0.91 0.55 10.18
CA ILE A 98 -1.78 1.34 9.29
C ILE A 98 -1.71 2.82 9.65
N ASN A 99 -1.83 3.17 10.94
CA ASN A 99 -1.78 4.56 11.37
C ASN A 99 -0.42 5.21 11.10
N THR A 100 0.67 4.45 11.30
CA THR A 100 2.03 4.91 11.01
C THR A 100 2.20 5.18 9.51
N TRP A 101 1.74 4.25 8.67
CA TRP A 101 1.86 4.41 7.22
C TRP A 101 0.89 5.47 6.67
N HIS A 102 -0.29 5.63 7.25
CA HIS A 102 -1.22 6.71 6.91
C HIS A 102 -0.59 8.09 7.19
N LYS A 103 0.05 8.24 8.35
CA LYS A 103 0.81 9.46 8.68
C LYS A 103 1.95 9.70 7.69
N PHE A 104 2.69 8.65 7.31
CA PHE A 104 3.74 8.76 6.29
C PHE A 104 3.17 9.16 4.92
N ALA A 105 2.09 8.53 4.48
CA ALA A 105 1.41 8.79 3.21
C ALA A 105 0.93 10.25 3.10
N THR A 106 0.32 10.76 4.16
CA THR A 106 -0.22 12.13 4.19
C THR A 106 0.87 13.18 4.36
N GLN A 107 1.84 12.95 5.25
CA GLN A 107 2.85 13.98 5.59
C GLN A 107 4.07 13.98 4.66
N GLN A 108 4.56 12.80 4.25
CA GLN A 108 5.78 12.67 3.46
C GLN A 108 5.49 12.54 1.97
N LEU A 109 4.52 11.70 1.61
CA LEU A 109 4.16 11.47 0.20
C LEU A 109 3.11 12.45 -0.33
N LYS A 110 2.56 13.32 0.52
CA LYS A 110 1.54 14.33 0.18
C LYS A 110 0.37 13.69 -0.60
N ILE A 111 -0.12 12.57 -0.10
CA ILE A 111 -1.34 11.95 -0.61
C ILE A 111 -2.52 12.71 -0.01
N GLU A 112 -3.23 13.42 -0.87
CA GLU A 112 -4.45 14.13 -0.53
C GLU A 112 -5.63 13.17 -0.73
N ALA A 113 -6.47 13.05 0.30
CA ALA A 113 -7.72 12.30 0.26
C ALA A 113 -8.75 13.11 1.04
N ASP A 114 -9.89 13.39 0.40
CA ASP A 114 -10.99 14.08 1.05
C ASP A 114 -11.64 13.20 2.15
N SER A 115 -12.55 13.76 2.95
CA SER A 115 -13.21 13.02 4.02
C SER A 115 -13.94 11.75 3.54
N SER A 116 -14.41 11.73 2.28
CA SER A 116 -15.10 10.58 1.68
C SER A 116 -14.13 9.50 1.14
N GLU A 117 -12.89 9.88 0.86
CA GLU A 117 -11.82 9.03 0.35
C GLU A 117 -10.92 8.47 1.47
N GLN A 118 -10.92 9.07 2.65
CA GLN A 118 -10.17 8.56 3.81
C GLN A 118 -10.43 7.07 4.08
N PRO A 119 -11.68 6.57 4.11
CA PRO A 119 -11.95 5.13 4.24
C PRO A 119 -11.24 4.26 3.19
N LYS A 120 -11.22 4.74 1.94
CA LYS A 120 -10.57 4.03 0.82
C LYS A 120 -9.05 4.01 1.00
N LEU A 121 -8.45 5.13 1.44
CA LEU A 121 -7.03 5.21 1.72
C LEU A 121 -6.61 4.22 2.81
N TYR A 122 -7.37 4.10 3.89
CA TYR A 122 -7.11 3.12 4.95
C TYR A 122 -7.18 1.68 4.45
N LEU A 123 -8.16 1.35 3.58
CA LEU A 123 -8.24 0.02 2.97
C LEU A 123 -7.06 -0.28 2.06
N ILE A 124 -6.64 0.69 1.24
CA ILE A 124 -5.46 0.54 0.36
C ILE A 124 -4.21 0.27 1.21
N ILE A 125 -3.99 1.05 2.28
CA ILE A 125 -2.84 0.86 3.19
C ILE A 125 -2.90 -0.52 3.86
N LEU A 126 -4.06 -0.93 4.38
CA LEU A 126 -4.26 -2.24 4.99
C LEU A 126 -3.83 -3.36 4.03
N PHE A 127 -4.35 -3.36 2.80
CA PHE A 127 -4.02 -4.41 1.84
C PHE A 127 -2.57 -4.33 1.36
N CYS A 128 -2.00 -3.13 1.21
CA CYS A 128 -0.58 -2.98 0.90
C CYS A 128 0.32 -3.62 1.97
N LEU A 129 -0.04 -3.48 3.25
CA LEU A 129 0.69 -4.08 4.39
C LEU A 129 0.63 -5.60 4.39
N VAL A 130 -0.58 -6.16 4.25
CA VAL A 130 -0.82 -7.57 4.55
C VAL A 130 -0.69 -8.48 3.33
N SER A 131 -0.90 -7.95 2.12
CA SER A 131 -0.90 -8.76 0.90
C SER A 131 0.51 -8.87 0.29
N PRO A 132 1.01 -10.09 0.04
CA PRO A 132 2.33 -10.34 -0.54
C PRO A 132 2.42 -9.92 -2.01
N SER A 133 1.35 -10.13 -2.79
CA SER A 133 1.31 -9.83 -4.22
C SER A 133 0.47 -8.58 -4.53
N MET A 134 0.82 -7.85 -5.60
CA MET A 134 0.01 -6.72 -6.05
C MET A 134 -1.37 -7.16 -6.57
N TYR A 135 -1.47 -8.37 -7.14
CA TYR A 135 -2.75 -8.94 -7.53
C TYR A 135 -3.70 -9.11 -6.35
N GLU A 136 -3.23 -9.60 -5.21
CA GLU A 136 -4.04 -9.72 -3.99
C GLU A 136 -4.46 -8.37 -3.42
N VAL A 137 -3.57 -7.36 -3.48
CA VAL A 137 -3.91 -5.99 -3.10
C VAL A 137 -5.07 -5.49 -3.96
N LEU A 138 -4.94 -5.56 -5.28
CA LEU A 138 -5.97 -5.10 -6.21
C LEU A 138 -7.27 -5.89 -6.05
N SER A 139 -7.19 -7.22 -5.93
CA SER A 139 -8.35 -8.08 -5.75
C SER A 139 -9.14 -7.73 -4.50
N SER A 140 -8.44 -7.50 -3.39
CA SER A 140 -9.07 -7.15 -2.11
C SER A 140 -9.66 -5.75 -2.14
N VAL A 141 -8.93 -4.77 -2.68
CA VAL A 141 -9.41 -3.39 -2.82
C VAL A 141 -10.63 -3.33 -3.75
N PHE A 142 -10.57 -3.96 -4.93
CA PHE A 142 -11.71 -3.99 -5.85
C PHE A 142 -12.91 -4.70 -5.24
N PHE A 143 -12.70 -5.79 -4.49
CA PHE A 143 -13.78 -6.49 -3.80
C PHE A 143 -14.47 -5.61 -2.75
N CYS A 144 -13.73 -4.80 -2.00
CA CYS A 144 -14.31 -3.88 -1.02
C CYS A 144 -15.04 -2.70 -1.68
N LEU A 145 -14.49 -2.14 -2.78
CA LEU A 145 -15.00 -0.95 -3.44
C LEU A 145 -16.08 -1.23 -4.51
N GLN A 146 -16.40 -2.49 -4.79
CA GLN A 146 -17.33 -2.85 -5.86
C GLN A 146 -18.76 -2.33 -5.62
N ASN A 147 -19.35 -1.73 -6.66
CA ASN A 147 -20.71 -1.19 -6.65
C ASN A 147 -21.70 -2.16 -7.32
N GLY A 148 -21.92 -3.33 -6.71
CA GLY A 148 -22.95 -4.29 -7.11
C GLY A 148 -22.57 -5.26 -8.24
N LYS A 149 -21.56 -4.94 -9.05
CA LYS A 149 -20.99 -5.84 -10.07
C LYS A 149 -19.69 -6.46 -9.57
N MET A 150 -19.62 -7.79 -9.53
CA MET A 150 -18.45 -8.53 -9.05
C MET A 150 -17.18 -8.14 -9.82
N GLY A 151 -16.17 -7.65 -9.10
CA GLY A 151 -14.87 -7.30 -9.68
C GLY A 151 -14.82 -5.99 -10.46
N TYR A 152 -15.90 -5.18 -10.42
CA TYR A 152 -15.94 -3.85 -11.04
C TYR A 152 -15.94 -2.75 -9.98
N ILE A 153 -15.19 -1.68 -10.25
CA ILE A 153 -15.23 -0.44 -9.48
C ILE A 153 -15.52 0.75 -10.41
N SER A 154 -15.94 1.88 -9.85
CA SER A 154 -16.14 3.09 -10.66
C SER A 154 -14.81 3.60 -11.20
N ALA A 155 -14.84 4.27 -12.35
CA ALA A 155 -13.65 4.90 -12.92
C ALA A 155 -13.00 5.92 -11.97
N ASN A 156 -13.79 6.62 -11.15
CA ASN A 156 -13.28 7.56 -10.15
C ASN A 156 -12.54 6.83 -9.02
N ASP A 157 -13.13 5.75 -8.50
CA ASP A 157 -12.46 4.92 -7.48
C ASP A 157 -11.18 4.29 -8.03
N CYS A 158 -11.19 3.85 -9.30
CA CYS A 158 -10.01 3.31 -9.95
C CYS A 158 -8.88 4.35 -10.06
N LYS A 159 -9.19 5.56 -10.52
CA LYS A 159 -8.24 6.68 -10.57
C LYS A 159 -7.68 7.00 -9.18
N PHE A 160 -8.52 7.02 -8.16
CA PHE A 160 -8.09 7.27 -6.78
C PHE A 160 -7.14 6.16 -6.29
N VAL A 161 -7.53 4.89 -6.44
CA VAL A 161 -6.72 3.72 -6.02
C VAL A 161 -5.33 3.78 -6.64
N PHE A 162 -5.23 3.99 -7.95
CA PHE A 162 -3.93 4.05 -8.63
C PHE A 162 -3.17 5.35 -8.36
N GLY A 163 -3.87 6.47 -8.13
CA GLY A 163 -3.29 7.72 -7.63
C GLY A 163 -2.57 7.53 -6.29
N VAL A 164 -3.15 6.74 -5.39
CA VAL A 164 -2.54 6.37 -4.11
C VAL A 164 -1.42 5.35 -4.31
N LEU A 165 -1.69 4.22 -4.98
CA LEU A 165 -0.73 3.12 -5.14
C LEU A 165 0.56 3.54 -5.85
N SER A 166 0.46 4.37 -6.90
CA SER A 166 1.63 4.88 -7.63
C SER A 166 2.57 5.73 -6.77
N LYS A 167 2.10 6.26 -5.64
CA LYS A 167 2.92 6.99 -4.67
C LYS A 167 3.33 6.13 -3.48
N LEU A 168 2.46 5.22 -3.06
CA LEU A 168 2.58 4.48 -1.81
C LEU A 168 3.37 3.16 -1.95
N ASP A 169 3.11 2.40 -3.00
CA ASP A 169 3.59 1.03 -3.14
C ASP A 169 4.70 0.95 -4.21
N TYR A 170 5.83 0.34 -3.83
CA TYR A 170 6.99 0.21 -4.72
C TYR A 170 6.75 -0.78 -5.87
N ARG A 171 5.74 -1.65 -5.76
CA ARG A 171 5.36 -2.65 -6.77
C ARG A 171 4.53 -2.06 -7.93
N ILE A 172 4.20 -0.77 -7.88
CA ILE A 172 3.49 -0.05 -8.96
C ILE A 172 4.42 1.00 -9.56
N GLU A 173 4.63 0.89 -10.86
CA GLU A 173 5.35 1.88 -11.65
C GLU A 173 4.51 3.13 -11.97
N LYS A 174 5.19 4.24 -12.30
CA LYS A 174 4.54 5.52 -12.63
C LYS A 174 3.69 5.44 -13.91
N ASN A 175 4.08 4.62 -14.88
CA ASN A 175 3.34 4.37 -16.13
C ASN A 175 1.96 3.75 -15.89
N ALA A 176 1.73 3.12 -14.73
CA ALA A 176 0.44 2.51 -14.40
C ALA A 176 -0.68 3.55 -14.37
N LEU A 177 -0.38 4.79 -13.98
CA LEU A 177 -1.35 5.88 -14.00
C LEU A 177 -1.83 6.20 -15.42
N ASP A 178 -0.95 6.15 -16.41
CA ASP A 178 -1.31 6.48 -17.79
C ASP A 178 -2.17 5.35 -18.39
N ALA A 179 -1.83 4.09 -18.11
CA ALA A 179 -2.66 2.95 -18.46
C ALA A 179 -4.07 3.03 -17.83
N VAL A 180 -4.17 3.44 -16.56
CA VAL A 180 -5.46 3.62 -15.88
C VAL A 180 -6.25 4.79 -16.47
N LYS A 181 -5.60 5.90 -16.81
CA LYS A 181 -6.26 7.04 -17.49
C LYS A 181 -6.84 6.61 -18.84
N GLU A 182 -6.12 5.82 -19.63
CA GLU A 182 -6.62 5.30 -20.91
C GLU A 182 -7.89 4.45 -20.72
N ILE A 183 -7.88 3.51 -19.78
CA ILE A 183 -9.02 2.61 -19.51
C ILE A 183 -10.23 3.40 -18.99
N THR A 184 -9.99 4.31 -18.04
CA THR A 184 -11.03 5.09 -17.37
C THR A 184 -11.57 6.23 -18.24
N ALA A 185 -10.91 6.60 -19.33
CA ALA A 185 -11.44 7.54 -20.32
C ALA A 185 -12.57 6.93 -21.16
N GLN A 186 -12.57 5.60 -21.32
CA GLN A 186 -13.48 4.88 -22.22
C GLN A 186 -14.62 4.16 -21.48
N LYS A 187 -14.50 3.98 -20.16
CA LYS A 187 -15.42 3.15 -19.36
C LYS A 187 -15.85 3.86 -18.08
N THR A 188 -17.12 3.71 -17.71
CA THR A 188 -17.66 4.18 -16.42
C THR A 188 -17.32 3.24 -15.27
N ASP A 189 -17.34 1.94 -15.55
CA ASP A 189 -16.97 0.86 -14.63
C ASP A 189 -15.71 0.14 -15.16
N VAL A 190 -14.76 -0.15 -14.28
CA VAL A 190 -13.49 -0.79 -14.62
C VAL A 190 -13.43 -2.18 -14.00
N PHE A 191 -13.18 -3.19 -14.82
CA PHE A 191 -12.98 -4.57 -14.37
C PHE A 191 -11.53 -4.79 -13.94
N ILE A 192 -11.32 -5.56 -12.86
CA ILE A 192 -9.96 -5.84 -12.36
C ILE A 192 -9.05 -6.50 -13.40
N ASP A 193 -9.55 -7.47 -14.17
CA ASP A 193 -8.69 -8.20 -15.11
C ASP A 193 -8.22 -7.32 -16.27
N ASP A 194 -8.99 -6.29 -16.66
CA ASP A 194 -8.56 -5.33 -17.69
C ASP A 194 -7.30 -4.60 -17.24
N ILE A 195 -7.25 -4.23 -15.95
CA ILE A 195 -6.14 -3.51 -15.33
C ILE A 195 -4.95 -4.45 -15.13
N VAL A 196 -5.19 -5.64 -14.58
CA VAL A 196 -4.15 -6.66 -14.36
C VAL A 196 -3.48 -7.04 -15.68
N ALA A 197 -4.26 -7.25 -16.74
CA ALA A 197 -3.74 -7.57 -18.06
C ALA A 197 -2.94 -6.39 -18.67
N LYS A 198 -3.47 -5.16 -18.58
CA LYS A 198 -2.80 -3.97 -19.14
C LYS A 198 -1.47 -3.66 -18.42
N LEU A 199 -1.40 -3.90 -17.11
CA LEU A 199 -0.21 -3.66 -16.29
C LEU A 199 0.74 -4.87 -16.21
N GLY A 200 0.38 -6.01 -16.80
CA GLY A 200 1.20 -7.23 -16.76
C GLY A 200 1.36 -7.81 -15.35
N ILE A 201 0.40 -7.55 -14.44
CA ILE A 201 0.44 -8.04 -13.07
C ILE A 201 0.16 -9.54 -13.06
N LYS A 202 1.03 -10.32 -12.42
CA LYS A 202 0.86 -11.78 -12.30
C LYS A 202 -0.19 -12.10 -11.25
N LYS A 203 -1.12 -13.01 -11.58
CA LYS A 203 -2.11 -13.57 -10.67
C LYS A 203 -1.47 -14.53 -9.66
#